data_AF-A0AAE3EDV6-F1
#
_entry.id   AF-A0AAE3EDV6-F1
#
_cell.length_a   1.000
_cell.length_b   1.000
_cell.length_c   1.000
_cell.angle_alpha   90.00
_cell.angle_beta   90.00
_cell.angle_gamma   90.00
#
_symmetry.space_group_name_H-M   'P 1'
#
loop_
_entity.id
_entity.type
_entity.pdbx_description
1 polymer ?
#
loop_
_entity_poly.entity_id
_entity_poly.type
_entity_poly.pdbx_seq_one_letter_code
_entity_poly.pdbx_strand_id
1 'polypeptide(L)'
;MQDKEKNLLQSNQKSSQFEHSVKPRLEAIVRLKQTLDQDFTLYSYLPRYYSFHTQIQADYLISSAASPANFVFIIKSNQSDDLSFCDFVCCSAFTQNTRDYRENQRARTLLKKERIHIFTKESVALFDRLNNQE
;
A
#
# COMPACT_ATOMS: atom_id res chain seq x y z
N MET A 1 43.11 -5.70 13.64
CA MET A 1 42.47 -6.65 12.72
C MET A 1 40.97 -6.79 13.04
N GLN A 2 40.60 -6.94 14.31
CA GLN A 2 39.20 -7.06 14.78
C GLN A 2 38.27 -5.87 14.43
N ASP A 3 38.77 -4.63 14.39
CA ASP A 3 37.90 -3.47 14.09
C ASP A 3 37.49 -3.34 12.62
N LYS A 4 38.33 -3.81 11.69
CA LYS A 4 38.00 -3.82 10.26
C LYS A 4 36.89 -4.85 9.96
N GLU A 5 36.91 -5.98 10.64
CA GLU A 5 35.92 -7.04 10.50
C GLU A 5 34.55 -6.62 11.07
N LYS A 6 34.53 -5.97 12.25
CA LYS A 6 33.31 -5.39 12.83
C LYS A 6 32.66 -4.34 11.92
N ASN A 7 33.45 -3.44 11.34
CA ASN A 7 32.94 -2.40 10.44
C ASN A 7 32.36 -2.98 9.13
N LEU A 8 32.98 -4.03 8.59
CA LEU A 8 32.49 -4.71 7.40
C LEU A 8 31.16 -5.45 7.67
N LEU A 9 31.05 -6.14 8.80
CA LEU A 9 29.80 -6.80 9.21
C LEU A 9 28.65 -5.80 9.38
N GLN A 10 28.91 -4.66 10.03
CA GLN A 10 27.91 -3.60 10.17
C GLN A 10 27.49 -2.99 8.82
N SER A 11 28.43 -2.78 7.90
CA SER A 11 28.13 -2.28 6.55
C SER A 11 27.25 -3.27 5.76
N ASN A 12 27.54 -4.57 5.84
CA ASN A 12 26.73 -5.60 5.20
C ASN A 12 25.32 -5.68 5.80
N GLN A 13 25.18 -5.57 7.12
CA GLN A 13 23.87 -5.54 7.78
C GLN A 13 23.02 -4.34 7.35
N LYS A 14 23.61 -3.14 7.30
CA LYS A 14 22.92 -1.93 6.83
C LYS A 14 22.48 -2.06 5.37
N SER A 15 23.34 -2.61 4.51
CA SER A 15 23.04 -2.83 3.10
C SER A 15 21.89 -3.84 2.91
N SER A 16 21.92 -4.94 3.66
CA SER A 16 20.84 -5.94 3.68
C SER A 16 19.53 -5.33 4.17
N GLN A 17 19.56 -4.53 5.24
CA GLN A 17 18.36 -3.85 5.75
C GLN A 17 17.78 -2.88 4.71
N PHE A 18 18.62 -2.12 4.01
CA PHE A 18 18.18 -1.22 2.96
C PHE A 18 17.45 -2.00 1.85
N GLU A 19 18.06 -3.07 1.32
CA GLU A 19 17.48 -3.86 0.24
C GLU A 19 16.16 -4.54 0.62
N HIS A 20 16.06 -5.08 1.83
CA HIS A 20 14.87 -5.86 2.23
C HIS A 20 13.77 -5.05 2.92
N SER A 21 14.11 -3.92 3.55
CA SER A 21 13.15 -3.14 4.34
C SER A 21 12.87 -1.76 3.75
N VAL A 22 13.88 -1.05 3.23
CA VAL A 22 13.70 0.35 2.82
C VAL A 22 13.31 0.45 1.35
N LYS A 23 14.08 -0.19 0.47
CA LYS A 23 13.90 -0.12 -0.97
C LYS A 23 12.50 -0.52 -1.44
N PRO A 24 11.88 -1.63 -0.97
CA PRO A 24 10.53 -2.00 -1.41
C PRO A 24 9.46 -0.98 -1.03
N ARG A 25 9.66 -0.25 0.08
CA ARG A 25 8.76 0.83 0.53
C ARG A 25 8.89 2.04 -0.37
N LEU A 26 10.12 2.46 -0.67
CA LEU A 26 10.39 3.58 -1.57
C LEU A 26 9.83 3.32 -2.97
N GLU A 27 10.06 2.12 -3.51
CA GLU A 27 9.52 1.72 -4.82
C GLU A 27 8.00 1.81 -4.87
N ALA A 28 7.31 1.30 -3.84
CA ALA A 28 5.86 1.37 -3.77
C ALA A 28 5.34 2.81 -3.64
N ILE A 29 6.01 3.66 -2.85
CA ILE A 29 5.63 5.08 -2.69
C ILE A 29 5.79 5.84 -4.01
N VAL A 30 6.91 5.67 -4.72
CA VAL A 30 7.14 6.29 -6.03
C VAL A 30 6.07 5.85 -7.04
N ARG A 31 5.63 4.60 -6.96
CA ARG A 31 4.59 4.02 -7.82
C ARG A 31 3.17 4.20 -7.27
N LEU A 32 2.97 4.94 -6.19
CA LEU A 32 1.67 5.01 -5.50
C LEU A 32 0.60 5.59 -6.41
N LYS A 33 0.89 6.70 -7.07
CA LYS A 33 -0.04 7.33 -8.03
C LYS A 33 -0.42 6.35 -9.15
N GLN A 34 0.57 5.71 -9.77
CA GLN A 34 0.33 4.72 -10.83
C GLN A 34 -0.50 3.53 -10.32
N THR A 35 -0.21 3.05 -9.10
CA THR A 35 -0.94 1.95 -8.46
C THR A 35 -2.41 2.27 -8.25
N LEU A 36 -2.73 3.50 -7.84
CA LEU A 36 -4.10 3.96 -7.66
C LEU A 36 -4.79 4.29 -9.00
N ASP A 37 -4.06 4.82 -9.97
CA ASP A 37 -4.61 5.17 -11.28
C ASP A 37 -4.99 3.93 -12.11
N GLN A 38 -4.22 2.85 -12.00
CA GLN A 38 -4.39 1.59 -12.75
C GLN A 38 -5.35 0.61 -12.05
N ASP A 39 -5.57 -0.54 -12.67
CA ASP A 39 -6.35 -1.62 -12.08
C ASP A 39 -5.68 -2.16 -10.81
N PHE A 40 -6.48 -2.28 -9.76
CA PHE A 40 -6.10 -2.84 -8.49
C PHE A 40 -7.26 -3.66 -7.90
N THR A 41 -6.94 -4.56 -6.99
CA THR A 41 -7.94 -5.24 -6.17
C THR A 41 -7.93 -4.67 -4.75
N LEU A 42 -9.11 -4.33 -4.24
CA LEU A 42 -9.30 -3.90 -2.86
C LEU A 42 -9.69 -5.12 -2.01
N TYR A 43 -9.08 -5.27 -0.85
CA TYR A 43 -9.38 -6.31 0.12
C TYR A 43 -9.73 -5.68 1.46
N SER A 44 -10.64 -6.28 2.22
CA SER A 44 -10.68 -6.05 3.67
C SER A 44 -9.45 -6.67 4.29
N TYR A 45 -8.79 -5.92 5.18
CA TYR A 45 -7.56 -6.35 5.82
C TYR A 45 -7.84 -6.81 7.25
N LEU A 46 -7.68 -8.11 7.49
CA LEU A 46 -7.98 -8.78 8.74
C LEU A 46 -6.77 -9.65 9.13
N PRO A 47 -5.81 -9.10 9.91
CA PRO A 47 -4.55 -9.78 10.29
C PRO A 47 -4.72 -11.18 10.85
N ARG A 48 -5.82 -11.42 11.57
CA ARG A 48 -6.15 -12.70 12.19
C ARG A 48 -6.33 -13.88 11.21
N TYR A 49 -6.44 -13.61 9.91
CA TYR A 49 -6.56 -14.64 8.88
C TYR A 49 -5.24 -15.03 8.21
N TYR A 50 -4.12 -14.38 8.57
CA TYR A 50 -2.80 -14.83 8.13
C TYR A 50 -2.29 -15.98 8.99
N SER A 51 -1.52 -16.87 8.36
CA SER A 51 -0.71 -17.88 9.04
C SER A 51 0.55 -17.29 9.70
N PHE A 52 0.82 -16.01 9.47
CA PHE A 52 1.99 -15.28 9.99
C PHE A 52 1.58 -14.06 10.81
N HIS A 53 2.49 -13.62 11.69
CA HIS A 53 2.32 -12.39 12.45
C HIS A 53 2.65 -11.14 11.61
N THR A 54 1.82 -10.11 11.77
CA THR A 54 1.99 -8.78 11.18
C THR A 54 1.59 -7.70 12.18
N GLN A 55 2.35 -6.59 12.20
CA GLN A 55 2.08 -5.42 13.03
C GLN A 55 1.33 -4.30 12.29
N ILE A 56 1.07 -4.49 10.99
CA ILE A 56 0.36 -3.49 10.19
C ILE A 56 -1.08 -3.39 10.70
N GLN A 57 -1.47 -2.18 11.09
CA GLN A 57 -2.83 -1.81 11.46
C GLN A 57 -3.48 -1.06 10.31
N ALA A 58 -4.53 -1.65 9.73
CA ALA A 58 -5.25 -1.10 8.58
C ALA A 58 -6.67 -1.67 8.54
N ASP A 59 -7.55 -1.03 7.77
CA ASP A 59 -8.90 -1.53 7.51
C ASP A 59 -8.97 -2.25 6.15
N TYR A 60 -8.20 -1.75 5.19
CA TYR A 60 -8.18 -2.28 3.83
C TYR A 60 -6.76 -2.39 3.28
N LEU A 61 -6.63 -3.29 2.30
CA LEU A 61 -5.44 -3.49 1.50
C LEU A 61 -5.80 -3.29 0.02
N ILE A 62 -5.05 -2.41 -0.64
CA ILE A 62 -5.03 -2.30 -2.10
C ILE A 62 -3.83 -3.09 -2.61
N SER A 63 -4.07 -3.96 -3.58
CA SER A 63 -3.03 -4.70 -4.29
C SER A 63 -3.07 -4.33 -5.76
N SER A 64 -1.95 -3.83 -6.29
CA SER A 64 -1.83 -3.58 -7.73
C SER A 64 -1.89 -4.88 -8.53
N ALA A 65 -2.29 -4.78 -9.80
CA ALA A 65 -2.21 -5.90 -10.75
C ALA A 65 -0.78 -6.24 -11.23
N ALA A 66 0.24 -5.50 -10.76
CA ALA A 66 1.63 -5.72 -11.18
C ALA A 66 2.24 -6.98 -10.54
N SER A 67 3.34 -7.46 -11.12
CA SER A 67 4.17 -8.53 -10.56
C SER A 67 5.64 -8.08 -10.48
N PRO A 68 6.24 -7.96 -9.28
CA PRO A 68 5.62 -8.13 -7.96
C PRO A 68 4.55 -7.06 -7.67
N ALA A 69 3.54 -7.42 -6.87
CA ALA A 69 2.45 -6.51 -6.54
C ALA A 69 2.93 -5.37 -5.63
N ASN A 70 2.34 -4.19 -5.77
CA ASN A 70 2.46 -3.13 -4.77
C ASN A 70 1.30 -3.28 -3.79
N PHE A 71 1.61 -3.33 -2.50
CA PHE A 71 0.62 -3.29 -1.44
C PHE A 71 0.53 -1.90 -0.86
N VAL A 72 -0.69 -1.39 -0.72
CA VAL A 72 -1.01 -0.11 -0.08
C VAL A 72 -2.08 -0.37 0.96
N PHE A 73 -1.73 -0.14 2.22
CA PHE A 73 -2.61 -0.33 3.37
C PHE A 73 -3.23 1.00 3.74
N ILE A 74 -4.56 1.02 3.86
CA ILE A 74 -5.31 2.21 4.22
C ILE A 74 -6.12 1.97 5.49
N ILE A 75 -6.19 3.00 6.32
CA ILE A 75 -6.94 3.01 7.58
C ILE A 75 -7.86 4.23 7.59
N LYS A 76 -9.03 4.08 8.19
CA LYS A 76 -9.96 5.19 8.37
C LYS A 76 -9.28 6.30 9.19
N SER A 77 -9.40 7.54 8.74
CA SER A 77 -8.92 8.69 9.49
C SER A 77 -9.72 8.81 10.79
N ASN A 78 -9.03 8.95 11.92
CA ASN A 78 -9.64 9.19 13.22
C ASN A 78 -9.86 10.69 13.49
N GLN A 79 -9.49 11.57 12.55
CA GLN A 79 -9.65 13.01 12.75
C GLN A 79 -11.11 13.40 12.53
N SER A 80 -11.76 13.79 13.63
CA SER A 80 -13.09 14.40 13.67
C SER A 80 -13.08 15.88 13.25
N ASP A 81 -11.97 16.37 12.70
CA ASP A 81 -11.82 17.76 12.32
C ASP A 81 -12.37 17.98 10.91
N ASP A 82 -13.16 19.04 10.77
CA ASP A 82 -13.81 19.57 9.56
C ASP A 82 -12.82 19.93 8.42
N LEU A 83 -11.51 19.76 8.67
CA LEU A 83 -10.40 20.01 7.77
C LEU A 83 -9.81 18.73 7.14
N SER A 84 -10.34 17.55 7.48
CA SER A 84 -9.85 16.30 6.90
C SER A 84 -10.31 16.16 5.44
N PHE A 85 -9.35 16.13 4.52
CA PHE A 85 -9.62 16.00 3.07
C PHE A 85 -10.02 14.58 2.64
N CYS A 86 -9.78 13.57 3.49
CA CYS A 86 -9.91 12.16 3.14
C CYS A 86 -10.43 11.33 4.33
N ASP A 87 -11.43 10.48 4.09
CA ASP A 87 -11.93 9.50 5.06
C ASP A 87 -10.91 8.40 5.39
N PHE A 88 -9.95 8.17 4.51
CA PHE A 88 -8.93 7.12 4.62
C PHE A 88 -7.54 7.69 4.35
N VAL A 89 -6.54 7.18 5.08
CA VAL A 89 -5.14 7.53 4.91
C VAL A 89 -4.29 6.28 4.67
N CYS A 90 -3.23 6.42 3.87
CA CYS A 90 -2.24 5.37 3.69
C CYS A 90 -1.38 5.25 4.96
N CYS A 91 -1.38 4.10 5.61
CA CYS A 91 -0.56 3.83 6.79
C CYS A 91 0.69 2.98 6.49
N SER A 92 0.71 2.26 5.36
CA SER A 92 1.87 1.50 4.92
C SER A 92 1.82 1.23 3.41
N ALA A 93 2.97 1.22 2.74
CA ALA A 93 3.07 0.79 1.35
C ALA A 93 4.41 0.11 1.08
N PHE A 94 4.40 -1.00 0.34
CA PHE A 94 5.62 -1.71 -0.10
C PHE A 94 5.35 -2.67 -1.25
N THR A 95 6.38 -2.91 -2.06
CA THR A 95 6.38 -3.98 -3.06
C THR A 95 6.40 -5.35 -2.36
N GLN A 96 5.61 -6.29 -2.86
CA GLN A 96 5.51 -7.66 -2.39
C GLN A 96 6.90 -8.30 -2.31
N ASN A 97 7.14 -9.00 -1.20
CA ASN A 97 8.35 -9.78 -0.96
C ASN A 97 8.00 -11.27 -0.87
N THR A 98 8.49 -11.97 0.15
CA THR A 98 8.18 -13.38 0.41
C THR A 98 6.75 -13.62 0.89
N ARG A 99 6.05 -12.60 1.39
CA ARG A 99 4.69 -12.72 1.94
C ARG A 99 3.65 -12.11 1.01
N ASP A 100 2.55 -12.84 0.78
CA ASP A 100 1.40 -12.34 0.06
C ASP A 100 0.29 -11.91 1.04
N TYR A 101 0.07 -10.61 1.13
CA TYR A 101 -0.95 -10.04 2.02
C TYR A 101 -2.38 -10.15 1.45
N ARG A 102 -2.59 -10.78 0.29
CA ARG A 102 -3.92 -11.09 -0.23
C ARG A 102 -4.47 -12.39 0.34
N GLU A 103 -3.61 -13.25 0.87
CA GLU A 103 -3.98 -14.58 1.36
C GLU A 103 -5.07 -14.50 2.42
N ASN A 104 -6.16 -15.26 2.19
CA ASN A 104 -7.33 -15.35 3.06
C ASN A 104 -8.04 -14.02 3.33
N GLN A 105 -7.76 -12.98 2.54
CA GLN A 105 -8.45 -11.70 2.64
C GLN A 105 -9.66 -11.65 1.71
N ARG A 106 -10.74 -11.03 2.17
CA ARG A 106 -11.96 -10.90 1.37
C ARG A 106 -11.82 -9.74 0.38
N ALA A 107 -11.80 -10.06 -0.91
CA ALA A 107 -11.85 -9.05 -1.98
C ALA A 107 -13.17 -8.24 -1.93
N ARG A 108 -13.08 -6.97 -2.31
CA ARG A 108 -14.16 -6.00 -2.38
C ARG A 108 -14.36 -5.54 -3.81
N THR A 109 -15.61 -5.36 -4.20
CA THR A 109 -15.97 -4.85 -5.51
C THR A 109 -15.81 -3.33 -5.51
N LEU A 110 -14.88 -2.83 -6.34
CA LEU A 110 -14.78 -1.41 -6.63
C LEU A 110 -15.96 -1.00 -7.53
N LEU A 111 -16.67 0.04 -7.14
CA LEU A 111 -17.84 0.54 -7.89
C LEU A 111 -17.53 1.80 -8.68
N LYS A 112 -16.73 2.70 -8.11
CA LYS A 112 -16.30 3.95 -8.74
C LYS A 112 -14.90 4.30 -8.26
N LYS A 113 -14.10 4.89 -9.15
CA LYS A 113 -12.77 5.44 -8.86
C LYS A 113 -12.62 6.77 -9.59
N GLU A 114 -12.27 7.80 -8.85
CA GLU A 114 -11.99 9.13 -9.39
C GLU A 114 -10.76 9.72 -8.73
N ARG A 115 -10.00 10.50 -9.50
CA ARG A 115 -8.86 11.26 -8.99
C ARG A 115 -9.22 12.72 -8.95
N ILE A 116 -9.17 13.30 -7.76
CA ILE A 116 -9.51 14.70 -7.53
C ILE A 116 -8.23 15.48 -7.26
N HIS A 117 -8.02 16.57 -7.98
CA HIS A 117 -6.95 17.51 -7.68
C HIS A 117 -7.36 18.38 -6.47
N ILE A 118 -6.56 18.36 -5.39
CA ILE A 118 -6.96 18.91 -4.09
C ILE A 118 -7.28 20.41 -4.17
N PHE A 119 -6.48 21.18 -4.92
CA PHE A 119 -6.61 22.63 -5.02
C PHE A 119 -7.68 23.08 -6.03
N THR A 120 -7.66 22.54 -7.25
CA THR A 120 -8.60 22.95 -8.31
C THR A 120 -9.96 22.26 -8.21
N LYS A 121 -10.06 21.17 -7.44
CA LYS A 121 -11.24 20.29 -7.33
C LYS A 121 -11.63 19.61 -8.64
N GLU A 122 -10.79 19.68 -9.66
CA GLU A 122 -11.00 18.95 -10.91
C GLU A 122 -10.95 17.44 -10.64
N SER A 123 -11.94 16.72 -11.16
CA SER A 123 -12.06 15.28 -11.03
C SER A 123 -11.85 14.60 -12.38
N VAL A 124 -11.08 13.51 -12.37
CA VAL A 124 -10.91 12.61 -13.51
C VAL A 124 -11.48 11.25 -13.12
N ALA A 125 -12.55 10.82 -13.80
CA ALA A 125 -13.10 9.49 -13.64
C ALA A 125 -12.12 8.45 -14.23
N LEU A 126 -11.75 7.46 -13.42
CA LEU A 126 -10.82 6.39 -13.81
C LEU A 126 -11.52 5.04 -13.93
N PHE A 127 -12.64 4.87 -13.24
CA PHE A 127 -13.49 3.69 -13.30
C PHE A 127 -14.89 4.04 -12.78
N ASP A 128 -15.94 3.58 -13.46
CA ASP A 128 -17.32 3.77 -13.01
C ASP A 128 -18.20 2.61 -13.47
N ARG A 129 -18.62 1.74 -12.54
CA ARG A 129 -19.57 0.66 -12.78
C ARG A 129 -21.00 1.06 -12.43
N LEU A 130 -21.19 2.15 -11.69
CA LEU A 130 -22.53 2.60 -11.27
C LEU A 130 -23.29 3.21 -12.45
N ASN A 131 -22.57 3.84 -13.36
CA ASN A 131 -23.14 4.49 -14.55
C ASN A 131 -22.95 3.70 -15.85
N ASN A 132 -22.23 2.57 -15.81
CA ASN A 132 -22.16 1.66 -16.95
C ASN A 132 -23.49 0.90 -17.07
N GLN A 133 -24.27 1.23 -18.10
CA GLN A 133 -25.32 0.36 -18.64
C GLN A 133 -24.65 -0.72 -19.50
N GLU A 134 -24.06 -1.74 -18.88
CA GLU A 134 -23.71 -3.00 -19.54
C GLU A 134 -24.12 -4.20 -18.69
#